data_AF-A0A436CAR2-F1
#
_entry.id   AF-A0A436CAR2-F1
#
_cell.length_a   1.000
_cell.length_b   1.000
_cell.length_c   1.000
_cell.angle_alpha   90.00
_cell.angle_beta   90.00
_cell.angle_gamma   90.00
#
_symmetry.space_group_name_H-M   'P 1'
#
loop_
_entity.id
_entity.type
_entity.pdbx_description
1 polymer ?
#
loop_
_entity_poly.entity_id
_entity_poly.type
_entity_poly.pdbx_seq_one_letter_code
_entity_poly.pdbx_strand_id
1 'polypeptide(L)'
;MPDLGAVEILFAALVVLAAAVVSWRLWRKRSRRKGRRQTNPAADYAVRTDWSGRGGMLNYSSFVYFDVDRDGKYGAGDRPMAGIMVRLYDKAGKLAASARTNNAGFANFPMSVKGRKAVIRKPGNWRFVVSVPPGWQAKSENDIQSRHFLPLPGSPAGMVSQE
;
A
#
# COMPACT_ATOMS: atom_id res chain seq x y z
N MET A 1 -3.06 -30.09 75.17
CA MET A 1 -2.66 -30.50 73.81
C MET A 1 -2.78 -29.28 72.92
N PRO A 2 -1.74 -28.88 72.16
CA PRO A 2 -1.85 -27.71 71.30
C PRO A 2 -2.83 -28.00 70.16
N ASP A 3 -3.71 -27.04 69.88
CA ASP A 3 -4.74 -27.14 68.83
C ASP A 3 -4.08 -27.06 67.44
N LEU A 4 -3.76 -28.23 66.88
CA LEU A 4 -3.14 -28.41 65.57
C LEU A 4 -3.98 -27.77 64.44
N GLY A 5 -5.29 -27.58 64.65
CA GLY A 5 -6.19 -26.98 63.67
C GLY A 5 -5.88 -25.52 63.36
N ALA A 6 -5.50 -24.72 64.37
CA ALA A 6 -5.22 -23.29 64.17
C ALA A 6 -3.96 -23.04 63.32
N VAL A 7 -2.94 -23.90 63.47
CA VAL A 7 -1.68 -23.82 62.72
C VAL A 7 -1.89 -24.22 61.26
N GLU A 8 -2.63 -25.29 61.00
CA GLU A 8 -2.97 -25.72 59.63
C GLU A 8 -3.82 -24.68 58.88
N ILE A 9 -4.77 -24.03 59.56
CA ILE A 9 -5.58 -22.94 58.99
C ILE A 9 -4.69 -21.75 58.62
N LEU A 10 -3.72 -21.38 59.46
CA LEU A 10 -2.76 -20.30 59.18
C LEU A 10 -1.86 -20.62 57.97
N PHE A 11 -1.37 -21.86 57.85
CA PHE A 11 -0.60 -22.29 56.68
C PHE A 11 -1.44 -22.27 55.40
N ALA A 12 -2.67 -22.79 55.45
CA ALA A 12 -3.59 -22.75 54.31
C ALA A 12 -3.89 -21.30 53.88
N ALA A 13 -4.12 -20.40 54.84
CA ALA A 13 -4.35 -18.97 54.57
C ALA A 13 -3.14 -18.30 53.90
N LEU A 14 -1.91 -18.61 54.34
CA LEU A 14 -0.68 -18.09 53.72
C LEU A 14 -0.50 -18.58 52.29
N VAL A 15 -0.82 -19.85 51.99
CA VAL A 15 -0.76 -20.39 50.63
C VAL A 15 -1.76 -19.69 49.71
N VAL A 16 -3.00 -19.46 50.18
CA VAL A 16 -4.02 -18.74 49.42
C VAL A 16 -3.61 -17.29 49.17
N LEU A 17 -3.06 -16.60 50.17
CA LEU A 17 -2.53 -15.24 50.02
C LEU A 17 -1.37 -15.18 49.02
N ALA A 18 -0.43 -16.12 49.10
CA ALA A 18 0.67 -16.21 48.15
C ALA A 18 0.17 -16.43 46.71
N ALA A 19 -0.79 -17.34 46.52
CA ALA A 19 -1.41 -17.60 45.22
C ALA A 19 -2.17 -16.37 44.69
N ALA A 20 -2.87 -15.63 45.56
CA ALA A 20 -3.55 -14.39 45.20
C ALA A 20 -2.57 -13.29 44.77
N VAL A 21 -1.45 -13.12 45.48
CA VAL A 21 -0.40 -12.15 45.12
C VAL A 21 0.25 -12.50 43.79
N VAL A 22 0.56 -13.78 43.55
CA VAL A 22 1.10 -14.24 42.26
C VAL A 22 0.10 -13.97 41.13
N SER A 23 -1.16 -14.33 41.34
CA SER A 23 -2.24 -14.10 40.38
C SER A 23 -2.43 -12.61 40.06
N TRP A 24 -2.40 -11.75 41.08
CA TRP A 24 -2.47 -10.31 40.91
C TRP A 24 -1.27 -9.75 40.15
N ARG A 25 -0.05 -10.22 40.42
CA ARG A 25 1.16 -9.80 39.69
C ARG A 25 1.11 -10.23 38.22
N LEU A 26 0.63 -11.44 37.93
CA LEU A 26 0.45 -11.94 36.57
C LEU A 26 -0.62 -11.13 35.82
N TRP A 27 -1.78 -10.87 36.46
CA TRP A 27 -2.83 -10.03 35.90
C TRP A 27 -2.33 -8.61 35.64
N ARG A 28 -1.62 -7.99 36.59
CA ARG A 28 -1.06 -6.63 36.42
C ARG A 28 -0.05 -6.55 35.28
N LYS A 29 0.80 -7.57 35.09
CA LYS A 29 1.70 -7.67 33.92
C LYS A 29 0.90 -7.78 32.61
N ARG A 30 -0.16 -8.59 32.58
CA ARG A 30 -1.02 -8.78 31.40
C ARG A 30 -1.81 -7.51 31.05
N SER A 31 -2.35 -6.81 32.05
CA SER A 31 -3.09 -5.55 31.89
C SER A 31 -2.19 -4.42 31.40
N ARG A 32 -0.93 -4.35 31.89
CA ARG A 32 0.07 -3.39 31.37
C ARG A 32 0.44 -3.64 29.90
N ARG A 33 0.39 -4.90 29.42
CA ARG A 33 0.60 -5.23 28.00
C ARG A 33 -0.60 -4.84 27.13
N LYS A 34 -1.83 -4.99 27.64
CA LYS A 34 -3.06 -4.57 26.94
C LYS A 34 -3.24 -3.05 26.86
N GLY A 35 -2.64 -2.29 27.78
CA GLY A 35 -2.82 -0.83 27.90
C GLY A 35 -1.86 0.04 27.07
N ARG A 36 -0.85 -0.52 26.39
CA ARG A 36 -0.03 0.24 25.45
C ARG A 36 -0.79 0.41 24.14
N ARG A 37 -1.68 1.39 24.09
CA ARG A 37 -2.09 1.97 22.81
C ARG A 37 -0.82 2.46 22.12
N GLN A 38 -0.50 1.86 20.99
CA GLN A 38 0.69 2.17 20.22
C GLN A 38 0.46 3.54 19.59
N THR A 39 0.98 4.60 20.20
CA THR A 39 0.80 5.99 19.76
C THR A 39 1.82 6.41 18.69
N ASN A 40 2.48 5.46 18.05
CA ASN A 40 3.46 5.73 17.01
C ASN A 40 2.82 5.41 15.65
N PRO A 41 2.42 6.43 14.87
CA PRO A 41 1.85 6.22 13.54
C PRO A 41 2.76 5.43 12.60
N ALA A 42 4.08 5.44 12.82
CA ALA A 42 5.01 4.62 12.04
C ALA A 42 4.79 3.11 12.22
N ALA A 43 4.06 2.70 13.25
CA ALA A 43 3.70 1.31 13.48
C ALA A 43 2.28 0.95 13.04
N ASP A 44 1.51 1.92 12.50
CA ASP A 44 0.23 1.65 11.82
C ASP A 44 0.46 1.00 10.45
N TYR A 45 1.67 1.14 9.91
CA TYR A 45 2.08 0.59 8.63
C TYR A 45 2.87 -0.71 8.80
N ALA A 46 2.80 -1.56 7.78
CA ALA A 46 3.62 -2.75 7.72
C ALA A 46 5.12 -2.39 7.79
N VAL A 47 5.88 -3.14 8.58
CA VAL A 47 7.34 -3.01 8.66
C VAL A 47 7.91 -3.13 7.24
N ARG A 48 8.82 -2.20 6.88
CA ARG A 48 9.49 -2.20 5.57
C ARG A 48 10.13 -3.56 5.34
N THR A 49 9.55 -4.32 4.41
CA THR A 49 10.07 -5.61 3.98
C THR A 49 11.12 -5.34 2.91
N ASP A 50 12.28 -6.01 2.99
CA ASP A 50 13.23 -6.03 1.88
C ASP A 50 12.69 -6.94 0.76
N TRP A 51 12.50 -6.36 -0.43
CA TRP A 51 12.03 -7.08 -1.62
C TRP A 51 13.18 -7.53 -2.53
N SER A 52 14.45 -7.34 -2.15
CA SER A 52 15.61 -7.69 -2.97
C SER A 52 15.57 -9.14 -3.48
N GLY A 53 15.15 -10.09 -2.63
CA GLY A 53 15.02 -11.51 -2.95
C GLY A 53 13.70 -11.91 -3.61
N ARG A 54 12.71 -11.02 -3.69
CA ARG A 54 11.37 -11.32 -4.23
C ARG A 54 11.14 -10.54 -5.53
N GLY A 55 10.72 -11.23 -6.58
CA GLY A 55 10.32 -10.60 -7.85
C GLY A 55 8.95 -9.95 -7.78
N GLY A 56 8.77 -8.98 -6.89
CA GLY A 56 7.51 -8.26 -6.73
C GLY A 56 7.09 -7.53 -8.00
N MET A 57 5.79 -7.26 -8.10
CA MET A 57 5.20 -6.53 -9.23
C MET A 57 4.25 -5.49 -8.67
N LEU A 58 4.34 -4.28 -9.20
CA LEU A 58 3.41 -3.20 -8.92
C LEU A 58 2.66 -2.86 -10.21
N ASN A 59 1.58 -2.10 -10.12
CA ASN A 59 1.00 -1.44 -11.29
C ASN A 59 1.36 0.04 -11.22
N TYR A 60 1.83 0.59 -12.33
CA TYR A 60 1.75 2.01 -12.58
C TYR A 60 0.47 2.28 -13.34
N SER A 61 -0.35 3.22 -12.88
CA SER A 61 -1.71 3.38 -13.39
C SER A 61 -1.95 4.79 -13.89
N SER A 62 -2.61 4.90 -15.03
CA SER A 62 -3.15 6.16 -15.53
C SER A 62 -4.62 6.24 -15.14
N PHE A 63 -5.02 7.40 -14.61
CA PHE A 63 -6.41 7.69 -14.28
C PHE A 63 -7.01 8.62 -15.32
N VAL A 64 -8.17 8.23 -15.87
CA VAL A 64 -8.92 9.04 -16.83
C VAL A 64 -10.27 9.39 -16.23
N TYR A 65 -10.61 10.68 -16.30
CA TYR A 65 -11.85 11.22 -15.78
C TYR A 65 -12.48 12.17 -16.80
N PHE A 66 -13.78 12.36 -16.63
CA PHE A 66 -14.55 13.37 -17.30
C PHE A 66 -14.46 14.64 -16.45
N ASP A 67 -13.76 15.63 -16.99
CA ASP A 67 -13.59 16.97 -16.46
C ASP A 67 -14.86 17.78 -16.73
N VAL A 68 -15.72 17.87 -15.71
CA VAL A 68 -17.08 18.43 -15.83
C VAL A 68 -17.05 19.95 -15.88
N ASP A 69 -16.21 20.57 -15.05
CA ASP A 69 -16.10 22.03 -14.95
C ASP A 69 -15.06 22.63 -15.91
N ARG A 70 -14.28 21.77 -16.58
CA ARG A 70 -13.32 22.08 -17.65
C ARG A 70 -12.09 22.86 -17.15
N ASP A 71 -11.69 22.64 -15.91
CA ASP A 71 -10.53 23.31 -15.30
C ASP A 71 -9.19 22.58 -15.53
N GLY A 72 -9.25 21.37 -16.11
CA GLY A 72 -8.10 20.53 -16.44
C GLY A 72 -7.50 19.77 -15.25
N LYS A 73 -8.12 19.83 -14.07
CA LYS A 73 -7.71 19.16 -12.84
C LYS A 73 -8.82 18.21 -12.41
N TYR A 74 -8.43 17.13 -11.75
CA TYR A 74 -9.43 16.24 -11.16
C TYR A 74 -9.99 16.86 -9.89
N GLY A 75 -11.28 17.14 -9.89
CA GLY A 75 -11.95 17.90 -8.85
C GLY A 75 -13.31 17.34 -8.41
N ALA A 76 -14.04 18.15 -7.64
CA ALA A 76 -15.35 17.80 -7.15
C ALA A 76 -16.37 17.77 -8.30
N GLY A 77 -17.07 16.65 -8.46
CA GLY A 77 -18.07 16.47 -9.52
C GLY A 77 -17.55 15.74 -10.76
N ASP A 78 -16.23 15.63 -10.92
CA ASP A 78 -15.62 14.82 -11.97
C ASP A 78 -15.88 13.34 -11.79
N ARG A 79 -15.86 12.60 -12.90
CA ARG A 79 -16.27 11.20 -12.93
C ARG A 79 -15.22 10.33 -13.60
N PRO A 80 -14.87 9.15 -13.04
CA PRO A 80 -13.97 8.23 -13.71
C PRO A 80 -14.56 7.75 -15.05
N MET A 81 -13.71 7.60 -16.06
CA MET A 81 -14.13 7.13 -17.39
C MET A 81 -13.62 5.72 -17.66
N ALA A 82 -14.55 4.79 -17.88
CA ALA A 82 -14.25 3.41 -18.24
C ALA A 82 -14.06 3.21 -19.75
N GLY A 83 -13.32 2.18 -20.14
CA GLY A 83 -13.16 1.77 -21.54
C GLY A 83 -12.23 2.64 -22.39
N ILE A 84 -11.69 3.72 -21.83
CA ILE A 84 -10.76 4.63 -22.52
C ILE A 84 -9.41 3.93 -22.70
N MET A 85 -8.88 3.97 -23.91
CA MET A 85 -7.60 3.33 -24.24
C MET A 85 -6.44 4.24 -23.84
N VAL A 86 -5.51 3.71 -23.06
CA VAL A 86 -4.21 4.35 -22.75
C VAL A 86 -3.10 3.53 -23.39
N ARG A 87 -2.20 4.20 -24.09
CA ARG A 87 -1.05 3.62 -24.78
C ARG A 87 0.24 4.01 -24.06
N LEU A 88 1.11 3.02 -23.86
CA LEU A 88 2.41 3.19 -23.22
C LEU A 88 3.50 3.08 -24.27
N TYR A 89 4.35 4.10 -24.35
CA TYR A 89 5.50 4.17 -25.25
C TYR A 89 6.79 4.20 -24.45
N ASP A 90 7.82 3.54 -24.99
CA ASP A 90 9.18 3.64 -24.45
C ASP A 90 9.89 4.92 -24.95
N LYS A 91 11.13 5.14 -24.46
CA LYS A 91 11.95 6.30 -24.84
C LYS A 91 12.25 6.42 -26.34
N ALA A 92 12.17 5.32 -27.09
CA ALA A 92 12.41 5.30 -28.53
C ALA A 92 11.13 5.61 -29.33
N GLY A 93 10.00 5.84 -28.64
CA GLY A 93 8.70 6.06 -29.26
C GLY A 93 8.03 4.77 -29.71
N LYS A 94 8.55 3.59 -29.33
CA LYS A 94 7.92 2.31 -29.67
C LYS A 94 6.76 2.04 -28.71
N LEU A 95 5.63 1.61 -29.26
CA LEU A 95 4.50 1.14 -28.46
C LEU A 95 4.92 -0.11 -27.68
N ALA A 96 4.91 -0.02 -26.36
CA ALA A 96 5.28 -1.11 -25.47
C ALA A 96 4.06 -1.89 -24.98
N ALA A 97 2.96 -1.20 -24.69
CA ALA A 97 1.71 -1.81 -24.24
C ALA A 97 0.52 -0.86 -24.43
N SER A 98 -0.69 -1.40 -24.28
CA SER A 98 -1.91 -0.61 -24.16
C SER A 98 -2.86 -1.26 -23.14
N ALA A 99 -3.67 -0.44 -22.49
CA ALA A 99 -4.65 -0.88 -21.51
C ALA A 99 -5.91 -0.01 -21.59
N ARG A 100 -7.08 -0.61 -21.40
CA ARG A 100 -8.34 0.13 -21.23
C ARG A 100 -8.55 0.45 -19.76
N THR A 101 -9.10 1.63 -19.50
CA THR A 101 -9.52 2.00 -18.14
C THR A 101 -10.66 1.10 -17.67
N ASN A 102 -10.59 0.69 -16.41
CA ASN A 102 -11.66 -0.07 -15.75
C ASN A 102 -12.83 0.84 -15.30
N ASN A 103 -13.83 0.29 -14.64
CA ASN A 103 -15.00 1.04 -14.13
C ASN A 103 -14.65 2.14 -13.12
N ALA A 104 -13.45 2.07 -12.52
CA ALA A 104 -12.92 3.09 -11.62
C ALA A 104 -12.00 4.08 -12.34
N GLY A 105 -11.90 4.07 -13.68
CA GLY A 105 -11.12 5.03 -14.46
C GLY A 105 -9.63 4.72 -14.60
N PHE A 106 -9.17 3.56 -14.12
CA PHE A 106 -7.74 3.22 -14.12
C PHE A 106 -7.34 2.27 -15.25
N ALA A 107 -6.33 2.66 -16.03
CA ALA A 107 -5.58 1.79 -16.93
C ALA A 107 -4.28 1.37 -16.22
N ASN A 108 -4.06 0.07 -16.05
CA ASN A 108 -2.99 -0.47 -15.20
C ASN A 108 -1.86 -1.08 -16.04
N PHE A 109 -0.62 -0.70 -15.75
CA PHE A 109 0.58 -1.20 -16.42
C PHE A 109 1.49 -1.91 -15.40
N PRO A 110 1.59 -3.25 -15.47
CA PRO A 110 2.45 -4.00 -14.57
C PRO A 110 3.92 -3.59 -14.70
N MET A 111 4.57 -3.36 -13.56
CA MET A 111 5.92 -2.82 -13.44
C MET A 111 6.76 -3.71 -12.52
N SER A 112 7.91 -4.15 -13.04
CA SER A 112 8.91 -4.92 -12.30
C SER A 112 10.19 -5.10 -13.14
N VAL A 113 11.37 -4.93 -12.54
CA VAL A 113 12.65 -5.28 -13.18
C VAL A 113 12.85 -6.79 -13.35
N LYS A 114 12.21 -7.61 -12.51
CA LYS A 114 12.34 -9.08 -12.53
C LYS A 114 11.12 -9.79 -13.11
N GLY A 115 9.94 -9.18 -13.05
CA GLY A 115 8.67 -9.77 -13.46
C GLY A 115 8.58 -9.97 -14.97
N ARG A 116 8.37 -11.22 -15.41
CA ARG A 116 8.19 -11.55 -16.84
C ARG A 116 6.91 -10.99 -17.44
N LYS A 117 5.86 -10.80 -16.62
CA LYS A 117 4.58 -10.20 -17.03
C LYS A 117 4.57 -8.68 -16.97
N ALA A 118 5.65 -8.06 -16.47
CA ALA A 118 5.74 -6.61 -16.42
C ALA A 118 5.94 -6.04 -17.83
N VAL A 119 5.27 -4.92 -18.10
CA VAL A 119 5.45 -4.14 -19.33
C VAL A 119 6.52 -3.06 -19.13
N ILE A 120 6.52 -2.41 -17.95
CA ILE A 120 7.59 -1.50 -17.53
C ILE A 120 8.67 -2.33 -16.83
N ARG A 121 9.67 -2.75 -17.60
CA ARG A 121 10.74 -3.66 -17.13
C ARG A 121 12.09 -2.99 -16.89
N LYS A 122 12.25 -1.76 -17.36
CA LYS A 122 13.51 -1.03 -17.31
C LYS A 122 13.29 0.40 -16.82
N PRO A 123 14.21 0.92 -16.00
CA PRO A 123 14.31 2.36 -15.72
C PRO A 123 14.42 3.17 -17.01
N GLY A 124 14.04 4.44 -16.93
CA GLY A 124 14.10 5.39 -18.04
C GLY A 124 12.79 6.13 -18.27
N ASN A 125 12.71 6.78 -19.43
CA ASN A 125 11.55 7.59 -19.81
C ASN A 125 10.48 6.72 -20.44
N TRP A 126 9.25 6.92 -19.97
CA TRP A 126 8.05 6.28 -20.46
C TRP A 126 6.98 7.34 -20.70
N ARG A 127 6.19 7.16 -21.76
CA ARG A 127 5.14 8.11 -22.13
C ARG A 127 3.79 7.40 -22.19
N PHE A 128 2.83 7.93 -21.44
CA PHE A 128 1.45 7.49 -21.38
C PHE A 128 0.63 8.42 -22.25
N VAL A 129 -0.13 7.86 -23.18
CA VAL A 129 -0.93 8.61 -24.15
C VAL A 129 -2.36 8.10 -24.11
N VAL A 130 -3.29 8.97 -23.73
CA VAL A 130 -4.72 8.70 -23.78
C VAL A 130 -5.19 8.78 -25.22
N SER A 131 -5.95 7.77 -25.65
CA SER A 131 -6.61 7.77 -26.94
C SER A 131 -7.93 8.51 -26.78
N VAL A 132 -7.92 9.80 -27.07
CA VAL A 132 -9.13 10.64 -27.00
C VAL A 132 -10.15 10.11 -28.02
N PRO A 133 -11.38 9.77 -27.60
CA PRO A 133 -12.41 9.31 -28.52
C PRO A 133 -12.72 10.37 -29.60
N PRO A 134 -13.10 9.96 -30.82
CA PRO A 134 -13.50 10.90 -31.87
C PRO A 134 -14.59 11.86 -31.38
N GLY A 135 -14.42 13.16 -31.65
CA GLY A 135 -15.36 14.22 -31.22
C GLY A 135 -15.15 14.75 -29.80
N TRP A 136 -14.22 14.19 -29.03
CA TRP A 136 -13.86 14.67 -27.70
C TRP A 136 -12.60 15.54 -27.76
N GLN A 137 -12.45 16.45 -26.79
CA GLN A 137 -11.27 17.29 -26.63
C GLN A 137 -10.64 17.01 -25.26
N ALA A 138 -9.34 16.70 -25.23
CA ALA A 138 -8.58 16.68 -23.98
C ALA A 138 -8.06 18.10 -23.71
N LYS A 139 -8.71 18.81 -22.78
CA LYS A 139 -8.31 20.18 -22.41
C LYS A 139 -7.20 20.24 -21.37
N SER A 140 -7.00 19.18 -20.61
CA SER A 140 -6.12 19.17 -19.45
C SER A 140 -4.62 19.16 -19.77
N GLU A 141 -4.22 19.20 -21.06
CA GLU A 141 -2.84 18.95 -21.54
C GLU A 141 -2.21 17.65 -20.98
N ASN A 142 -3.03 16.82 -20.33
CA ASN A 142 -2.65 15.62 -19.59
C ASN A 142 -3.00 14.35 -20.36
N ASP A 143 -3.46 14.48 -21.61
CA ASP A 143 -3.63 13.34 -22.52
C ASP A 143 -2.29 12.68 -22.85
N ILE A 144 -1.19 13.42 -22.75
CA ILE A 144 0.18 12.91 -22.84
C ILE A 144 0.93 13.21 -21.55
N GLN A 145 1.35 12.16 -20.84
CA GLN A 145 2.18 12.29 -19.65
C GLN A 145 3.46 11.48 -19.78
N SER A 146 4.59 12.11 -19.48
CA SER A 146 5.88 11.42 -19.41
C SER A 146 6.30 11.20 -17.95
N ARG A 147 6.94 10.07 -17.69
CA ARG A 147 7.47 9.71 -16.37
C ARG A 147 8.86 9.12 -16.51
N HIS A 148 9.76 9.55 -15.62
CA HIS A 148 11.08 8.97 -15.48
C HIS A 148 11.08 7.97 -14.34
N PHE A 149 11.44 6.72 -14.65
CA PHE A 149 11.59 5.66 -13.65
C PHE A 149 13.07 5.48 -13.31
N LEU A 150 13.37 5.50 -12.02
CA LEU A 150 14.70 5.30 -11.47
C LEU A 150 14.83 3.88 -10.89
N PRO A 151 16.01 3.26 -10.97
CA PRO A 151 16.26 1.99 -10.28
C PRO A 151 16.14 2.20 -8.76
N LEU A 152 15.45 1.28 -8.09
CA LEU A 152 15.33 1.27 -6.64
C LEU A 152 15.41 -0.17 -6.12
N PRO A 153 16.64 -0.73 -5.99
CA PRO A 153 16.86 -2.05 -5.42
C PRO A 153 16.23 -2.18 -4.03
N GLY A 154 15.70 -3.36 -3.72
CA GLY A 154 14.99 -3.62 -2.44
C GLY A 154 13.53 -3.14 -2.41
N SER A 155 13.07 -2.39 -3.41
CA SER A 155 11.63 -2.10 -3.59
C SER A 155 10.91 -3.26 -4.28
N PRO A 156 9.57 -3.39 -4.13
CA PRO A 156 8.80 -4.48 -4.73
C PRO A 156 9.01 -4.63 -6.24
N ALA A 157 9.05 -3.53 -6.99
CA ALA A 157 9.24 -3.55 -8.44
C ALA A 157 10.71 -3.38 -8.87
N GLY A 158 11.62 -3.11 -7.91
CA GLY A 158 13.02 -2.77 -8.20
C GLY A 158 13.22 -1.40 -8.86
N MET A 159 12.18 -0.56 -8.91
CA MET A 159 12.18 0.78 -9.50
C MET A 159 11.07 1.65 -8.91
N VAL A 160 11.19 2.96 -9.08
CA VAL A 160 10.22 3.98 -8.63
C VAL A 160 10.09 5.08 -9.68
N SER A 161 8.91 5.71 -9.79
CA SER A 161 8.73 6.92 -10.59
C SER A 161 9.13 8.15 -9.80
N GLN A 162 9.80 9.11 -10.44
CA GLN A 162 9.96 10.46 -9.90
C GLN A 162 8.66 11.25 -10.05
N GLU A 163 8.35 12.11 -9.07
CA GLU A 163 7.24 13.10 -9.16
C GLU A 163 7.54 14.17 -10.22
#